data_AF-A0AAN0R2X6-F1
#
_entry.id   AF-A0AAN0R2X6-F1
#
_cell.length_a   1.000
_cell.length_b   1.000
_cell.length_c   1.000
_cell.angle_alpha   90.00
_cell.angle_beta   90.00
_cell.angle_gamma   90.00
#
_symmetry.space_group_name_H-M   'P 1'
#
loop_
_entity.id
_entity.type
_entity.pdbx_description
1 polymer ?
#
loop_
_entity_poly.entity_id
_entity_poly.type
_entity_poly.pdbx_seq_one_letter_code
_entity_poly.pdbx_strand_id
1 'polypeptide(L)' 'MQPRFVIVPAVPIEKESFRIGARYYAATTGGGFDIYDNQAKERLKPSYPDRTAAEAQCVRMNAAGDAPPKS' A
#
# COMPACT_ATOMS: atom_id res chain seq x y z
N MET A 1 18.62 7.19 -3.08
CA MET A 1 17.52 7.22 -4.07
C MET A 1 16.20 7.13 -3.32
N GLN A 2 15.14 7.82 -3.74
CA GLN A 2 13.80 7.63 -3.17
C GLN A 2 13.16 6.41 -3.86
N PRO A 3 12.55 5.45 -3.13
CA PRO A 3 11.90 4.30 -3.74
C PRO A 3 10.69 4.75 -4.57
N ARG A 4 10.53 4.17 -5.76
CA ARG A 4 9.37 4.44 -6.63
C ARG A 4 8.08 3.96 -5.95
N PHE A 5 8.11 2.76 -5.41
CA PHE A 5 6.95 2.14 -4.79
C PHE A 5 7.05 2.22 -3.27
N VAL A 6 5.97 2.63 -2.61
CA VAL A 6 5.86 2.70 -1.15
C VAL A 6 4.56 2.07 -0.67
N ILE A 7 4.52 1.64 0.59
CA ILE A 7 3.30 1.08 1.18
C ILE A 7 2.55 2.17 1.90
N VAL A 8 1.23 2.21 1.67
CA VAL A 8 0.32 3.12 2.34
C VAL A 8 -0.89 2.33 2.86
N PRO A 9 -1.56 2.78 3.94
CA PRO A 9 -2.85 2.20 4.32
C PRO A 9 -3.79 2.26 3.12
N ALA A 10 -4.46 1.15 2.81
CA ALA A 10 -5.42 1.14 1.72
C ALA A 10 -6.58 2.09 2.03
N VAL A 11 -7.08 2.76 0.99
CA VAL A 11 -8.23 3.65 1.15
C VAL A 11 -9.42 2.77 1.52
N PRO A 12 -10.11 3.04 2.65
CA PRO A 12 -11.35 2.37 2.97
C PRO A 12 -12.30 2.55 1.78
N ILE A 13 -12.72 1.45 1.16
CA ILE A 13 -13.79 1.50 0.18
C ILE A 13 -15.05 1.71 1.01
N GLU A 14 -15.66 2.89 0.91
CA GLU A 14 -16.95 3.17 1.54
C GLU A 14 -17.99 2.18 1.00
N LYS A 15 -18.15 1.03 1.69
CA LYS A 15 -19.26 0.12 1.44
C LYS A 15 -20.36 0.26 2.48
N GLU A 16 -20.05 0.81 3.65
CA GLU A 16 -21.07 1.17 4.62
C GLU A 16 -20.51 2.20 5.59
N SER A 17 -21.06 3.41 5.54
CA SER A 17 -20.68 4.53 6.39
C SER A 17 -21.16 4.27 7.83
N PHE A 18 -20.39 3.51 8.60
CA PHE A 18 -20.64 3.37 10.03
C PHE A 18 -20.20 4.64 10.76
N ARG A 19 -21.16 5.55 11.00
CA ARG A 19 -21.01 6.65 11.94
C ARG A 19 -21.00 6.10 13.37
N ILE A 20 -19.85 5.84 13.98
CA ILE A 20 -19.79 5.64 15.43
C ILE A 20 -18.60 6.39 16.05
N GLY A 21 -18.98 7.42 16.81
CA GLY A 21 -18.40 7.95 18.04
C GLY A 21 -16.94 7.64 18.39
N ALA A 22 -16.15 8.73 18.42
CA ALA A 22 -15.11 9.03 19.42
C ALA A 22 -14.36 7.84 20.05
N ARG A 23 -13.22 7.48 19.42
CA ARG A 23 -11.91 7.18 20.03
C ARG A 23 -11.16 6.25 19.07
N TYR A 24 -10.41 6.85 18.16
CA TYR A 24 -9.45 6.12 17.31
C TYR A 24 -8.24 5.73 18.15
N TYR A 25 -8.39 4.72 19.01
CA TYR A 25 -7.25 3.91 19.42
C TYR A 25 -6.92 3.00 18.24
N ALA A 26 -5.65 2.94 17.87
CA ALA A 26 -5.11 2.20 16.75
C ALA A 26 -5.32 0.67 16.91
N ALA A 27 -6.55 0.21 16.75
CA ALA A 27 -6.86 -1.16 16.40
C ALA A 27 -6.96 -1.19 14.87
N THR A 28 -5.92 -1.70 14.25
CA THR A 28 -5.67 -1.90 12.81
C THR A 28 -6.68 -2.84 12.17
N THR A 29 -7.98 -2.61 12.35
CA THR A 29 -9.04 -3.46 11.81
C THR A 29 -9.71 -2.73 10.66
N GLY A 30 -9.37 -3.14 9.42
CA GLY A 30 -10.31 -3.04 8.31
C GLY A 30 -9.90 -2.25 7.05
N GLY A 31 -8.64 -1.83 6.88
CA GLY A 31 -8.22 -1.14 5.65
C GLY A 31 -7.53 -2.01 4.60
N GLY A 32 -6.58 -2.86 5.04
CA GLY A 32 -5.55 -3.41 4.17
C GLY A 32 -4.47 -2.37 3.82
N PHE A 33 -3.59 -2.70 2.88
CA PHE A 33 -2.45 -1.92 2.44
C PHE A 33 -2.43 -1.82 0.91
N ASP A 34 -2.19 -0.63 0.37
CA ASP A 34 -1.95 -0.45 -1.07
C ASP A 34 -0.45 -0.20 -1.30
N ILE A 35 0.01 -0.50 -2.50
CA ILE A 35 1.29 0.01 -3.00
C ILE A 35 1.01 1.31 -3.75
N TYR A 36 1.69 2.38 -3.39
CA TYR A 36 1.64 3.67 -4.07
C TYR A 36 2.85 3.84 -4.97
N ASP A 37 2.62 4.17 -6.24
CA ASP A 37 3.67 4.55 -7.18
C ASP A 37 3.90 6.06 -7.10
N ASN A 38 5.04 6.47 -6.55
CA ASN A 38 5.42 7.88 -6.42
C ASN A 38 5.63 8.58 -7.77
N GLN A 39 5.96 7.84 -8.83
CA GLN A 39 6.15 8.40 -10.18
C GLN A 39 4.81 8.58 -10.90
N ALA A 40 3.98 7.54 -10.95
CA ALA A 40 2.66 7.59 -11.57
C ALA A 40 1.61 8.31 -10.70
N LYS A 41 1.93 8.54 -9.42
CA LYS A 41 1.08 9.19 -8.40
C LYS A 41 -0.24 8.45 -8.15
N GLU A 42 -0.23 7.13 -8.26
CA GLU A 42 -1.42 6.29 -8.15
C GLU A 42 -1.27 5.14 -7.16
N ARG A 43 -2.41 4.62 -6.68
CA ARG A 43 -2.48 3.42 -5.84
C ARG A 43 -2.70 2.20 -6.71
N LEU A 44 -1.79 1.26 -6.64
CA LEU A 44 -1.88 0.00 -7.36
C LEU A 44 -2.87 -0.95 -6.67
N LYS A 45 -3.62 -1.70 -7.46
CA LYS A 45 -4.53 -2.76 -7.01
C LYS A 45 -3.98 -4.14 -7.39
N PRO A 46 -4.32 -5.20 -6.64
CA PRO A 46 -5.20 -5.24 -5.48
C PRO A 46 -4.57 -4.66 -4.20
N SER A 47 -5.42 -4.38 -3.21
CA SER A 47 -4.98 -4.11 -1.83
C SER A 47 -4.59 -5.42 -1.13
N TYR A 48 -3.63 -5.35 -0.22
CA TYR A 48 -3.16 -6.47 0.59
C TYR A 48 -3.82 -6.45 1.96
N PRO A 49 -4.34 -7.58 2.48
CA PRO A 49 -4.96 -7.61 3.81
C PRO A 49 -3.92 -7.44 4.93
N ASP A 50 -2.66 -7.82 4.68
CA ASP A 50 -1.57 -7.78 5.64
C ASP A 50 -0.38 -6.96 5.13
N ARG A 51 0.38 -6.38 6.07
CA ARG A 51 1.52 -5.49 5.76
C ARG A 51 2.68 -6.27 5.16
N THR A 52 2.91 -7.50 5.62
CA THR A 52 4.07 -8.32 5.21
C THR A 52 4.00 -8.70 3.73
N ALA A 53 2.82 -9.04 3.22
CA ALA A 53 2.61 -9.30 1.80
C ALA A 53 2.80 -8.05 0.94
N ALA A 54 2.30 -6.90 1.41
CA ALA A 54 2.53 -5.61 0.75
C ALA A 54 4.02 -5.25 0.71
N GLU A 55 4.77 -5.51 1.79
CA GLU A 55 6.22 -5.29 1.88
C GLU A 55 7.00 -6.17 0.91
N ALA A 56 6.72 -7.46 0.91
CA ALA A 56 7.37 -8.40 0.02
C ALA A 56 7.18 -8.01 -1.46
N GLN A 57 5.98 -7.56 -1.84
CA GLN A 57 5.75 -7.07 -3.21
C GLN A 57 6.44 -5.73 -3.47
N CYS A 58 6.33 -4.77 -2.54
CA CYS A 58 6.93 -3.44 -2.68
C CYS A 58 8.46 -3.53 -2.87
N VAL A 59 9.13 -4.40 -2.11
CA VAL A 59 10.57 -4.65 -2.25
C VAL A 59 10.87 -5.25 -3.63
N ARG A 60 10.12 -6.26 -4.08
CA ARG A 60 10.31 -6.86 -5.41
C ARG A 60 10.16 -5.84 -6.54
N MET A 61 9.18 -4.95 -6.46
CA MET A 61 8.94 -3.93 -7.49
C MET A 61 10.04 -2.87 -7.53
N ASN A 62 10.53 -2.43 -6.37
CA ASN A 62 11.65 -1.51 -6.31
C ASN A 62 12.97 -2.15 -6.78
N ALA A 63 13.19 -3.44 -6.49
CA ALA A 63 14.37 -4.17 -6.98
C ALA A 63 14.33 -4.45 -8.50
N ALA A 64 13.14 -4.70 -9.06
CA ALA A 64 12.97 -4.92 -10.50
C ALA A 64 13.18 -3.64 -11.32
N GLY A 65 12.79 -2.47 -10.79
CA GLY A 65 13.00 -1.17 -11.42
C GLY A 65 14.46 -0.67 -11.36
N ASP A 66 15.24 -1.19 -10.42
CA ASP A 66 16.67 -0.86 -10.23
C ASP A 66 17.60 -1.92 -10.84
N ALA A 67 17.04 -2.94 -11.51
CA ALA A 67 17.83 -3.93 -12.22
C ALA A 67 18.55 -3.24 -13.40
N PRO A 68 19.90 -3.30 -13.48
CA PRO A 68 20.60 -2.80 -14.65
C PRO A 68 20.10 -3.55 -15.90
N PRO A 69 20.02 -2.89 -17.06
CA PRO A 69 19.60 -3.57 -18.30
C PRO A 69 20.51 -4.78 -18.50
N LYS A 70 19.89 -5.97 -18.64
CA LYS A 70 20.61 -7.18 -19.03
C LYS A 70 21.29 -6.87 -20.37
N SER A 71 22.62 -6.84 -20.33
CA SER A 71 23.49 -6.62 -21.48
C SER A 71 23.46 -7.81 -22.43
#